data_AF-A0A3N5YEU3-F1
#
_entry.id   AF-A0A3N5YEU3-F1
#
_cell.length_a   1.000
_cell.length_b   1.000
_cell.length_c   1.000
_cell.angle_alpha   90.00
_cell.angle_beta   90.00
_cell.angle_gamma   90.00
#
_symmetry.space_group_name_H-M   'P 1'
#
loop_
_entity.id
_entity.type
_entity.pdbx_description
1 polymer ?
#
loop_
_entity_poly.entity_id
_entity_poly.type
_entity_poly.pdbx_seq_one_letter_code
_entity_poly.pdbx_strand_id
1 'polypeptide(L)'
;MTMLFMAPKLKASSWVKHLRREDPNLDVRVWPEDGPPETVELILSWKHPLGEFRKYPNLKCIASLGFGVDHILRDPDLPPGVPITRLVDAAMIRAMSEYVLAAVLNHTRHFTHFLRNQALGEWTPRVPLHASKVRVG
;
A
#
# COMPACT_ATOMS: atom_id res chain seq x y z
N MET A 1 22.92 10.62 0.27
CA MET A 1 21.84 10.26 -0.67
C MET A 1 20.61 11.06 -0.30
N THR A 2 19.93 11.66 -1.28
CA THR A 2 18.69 12.43 -1.03
C THR A 2 17.47 11.61 -1.41
N MET A 3 16.53 11.51 -0.49
CA MET A 3 15.26 10.82 -0.66
C MET A 3 14.10 11.81 -0.53
N LEU A 4 13.23 11.83 -1.53
CA LEU A 4 12.02 12.65 -1.53
C LEU A 4 10.80 11.79 -1.21
N PHE A 5 10.05 12.19 -0.18
CA PHE A 5 8.74 11.62 0.13
C PHE A 5 7.65 12.36 -0.66
N MET A 6 7.07 11.70 -1.66
CA MET A 6 6.07 12.25 -2.58
C MET A 6 4.74 11.51 -2.43
N ALA A 7 3.96 11.93 -1.44
CA ALA A 7 2.61 11.39 -1.20
C ALA A 7 1.66 12.51 -0.72
N PRO A 8 1.09 13.32 -1.63
CA PRO A 8 0.39 14.57 -1.28
C PRO A 8 -0.77 14.46 -0.28
N LYS A 9 -1.32 13.25 -0.11
CA LYS A 9 -2.45 12.97 0.81
C LYS A 9 -2.07 12.11 2.01
N LEU A 10 -0.80 11.78 2.19
CA LEU A 10 -0.31 11.00 3.33
C LEU A 10 0.47 11.90 4.29
N LYS A 11 0.31 11.61 5.58
CA LYS A 11 1.04 12.30 6.64
C LYS A 11 2.52 11.86 6.64
N ALA A 12 3.39 12.70 6.09
CA ALA A 12 4.82 12.41 5.96
C ALA A 12 5.55 12.27 7.31
N SER A 13 5.07 12.91 8.38
CA SER A 13 5.81 13.05 9.64
C SER A 13 6.23 11.71 10.27
N SER A 14 5.38 10.68 10.17
CA SER A 14 5.72 9.35 10.70
C SER A 14 6.81 8.70 9.85
N TRP A 15 6.66 8.72 8.52
CA TRP A 15 7.67 8.20 7.59
C TRP A 15 9.03 8.86 7.79
N VAL A 16 9.08 10.20 7.79
CA VAL A 16 10.33 10.95 7.97
C VAL A 16 11.00 10.59 9.30
N LYS A 17 10.23 10.50 10.39
CA LYS A 17 10.75 10.10 11.70
C LYS A 17 11.39 8.72 11.67
N HIS A 18 10.72 7.73 11.07
CA HIS A 18 11.22 6.36 11.04
C HIS A 18 12.41 6.21 10.07
N LEU A 19 12.37 6.83 8.89
CA LEU A 19 13.47 6.81 7.93
C LEU A 19 14.75 7.41 8.50
N ARG A 20 14.66 8.57 9.17
CA ARG A 20 15.82 9.20 9.84
C ARG A 20 16.31 8.43 11.06
N ARG A 21 15.47 7.59 11.67
CA ARG A 21 15.89 6.72 12.75
C ARG A 21 16.72 5.54 12.23
N GLU A 22 16.34 4.97 11.09
CA GLU A 22 17.07 3.88 10.45
C GLU A 22 18.38 4.37 9.80
N ASP A 23 18.37 5.54 9.16
CA ASP A 23 19.57 6.20 8.65
C ASP A 23 19.57 7.71 9.01
N PRO A 24 20.31 8.10 10.06
CA PRO A 24 20.43 9.49 10.48
C PRO A 24 21.10 10.41 9.45
N ASN A 25 21.86 9.88 8.49
CA ASN A 25 22.55 10.66 7.47
C ASN A 25 21.71 10.84 6.20
N LEU A 26 20.52 10.23 6.13
CA LEU A 26 19.63 10.32 4.99
C LEU A 26 18.99 11.71 4.93
N ASP A 27 19.22 12.43 3.83
CA ASP A 27 18.50 13.67 3.54
C ASP A 27 17.09 13.34 3.05
N VAL A 28 16.15 13.27 4.01
CA VAL A 28 14.73 13.04 3.74
C VAL A 28 14.01 14.38 3.60
N ARG A 29 13.49 14.63 2.41
CA ARG A 29 12.67 15.79 2.04
C ARG A 29 11.22 15.37 1.79
N VAL A 30 10.30 16.32 1.86
CA VAL A 30 8.86 16.06 1.66
C VAL A 30 8.39 16.95 0.52
N TRP A 31 7.69 16.38 -0.46
CA TRP A 31 7.11 17.16 -1.54
C TRP A 31 5.95 18.04 -1.01
N PRO A 32 5.83 19.31 -1.43
CA PRO A 32 6.54 19.95 -2.54
C PRO A 32 7.88 20.64 -2.18
N GLU A 33 8.35 20.57 -0.94
CA GLU A 33 9.64 21.12 -0.50
C GLU A 33 10.82 20.20 -0.87
N ASP A 34 11.03 19.98 -2.17
CA ASP A 34 12.00 19.03 -2.74
C ASP A 34 13.44 19.57 -2.85
N GLY A 35 13.61 20.89 -2.86
CA GLY A 35 14.93 21.52 -3.04
C GLY A 35 15.46 21.33 -4.47
N PRO A 36 16.79 21.41 -4.70
CA PRO A 36 17.35 21.30 -6.05
C PRO A 36 17.07 19.91 -6.66
N PRO A 37 16.33 19.80 -7.78
CA PRO A 37 15.86 18.50 -8.30
C PRO A 37 16.99 17.53 -8.70
N GLU A 38 18.13 18.05 -9.12
CA GLU A 38 19.33 17.29 -9.45
C GLU A 38 19.94 16.56 -8.25
N THR A 39 19.59 16.95 -7.02
CA THR A 39 20.08 16.30 -5.81
C THR A 39 19.26 15.08 -5.40
N VAL A 40 18.03 14.93 -5.93
CA VAL A 40 17.10 13.85 -5.56
C VAL A 40 17.45 12.58 -6.33
N GLU A 41 17.79 11.53 -5.59
CA GLU A 41 18.21 10.24 -6.16
C GLU A 41 17.16 9.15 -5.98
N LEU A 42 16.26 9.29 -4.99
CA LEU A 42 15.21 8.31 -4.71
C LEU A 42 13.90 9.02 -4.36
N ILE A 43 12.78 8.52 -4.90
CA ILE A 43 11.45 9.02 -4.54
C ILE A 43 10.61 7.89 -3.92
N LEU A 44 10.11 8.12 -2.71
CA LEU A 44 9.05 7.32 -2.10
C LEU A 44 7.70 7.88 -2.56
N SER A 45 6.96 7.12 -3.38
CA SER A 45 5.76 7.61 -4.05
C SER A 45 4.46 6.93 -3.60
N TRP A 46 3.44 7.75 -3.35
CA TRP A 46 2.04 7.32 -3.33
C TRP A 46 1.13 8.35 -3.97
N LYS A 47 0.47 7.97 -5.07
CA LYS A 47 -0.43 8.84 -5.85
C LYS A 47 0.19 10.21 -6.12
N HIS A 48 1.41 10.21 -6.67
CA HIS A 48 2.11 11.41 -7.07
C HIS A 48 1.31 12.21 -8.14
N PRO A 49 1.55 13.53 -8.26
CA PRO A 49 1.08 14.30 -9.40
C PRO A 49 1.71 13.77 -10.70
N LEU A 50 0.92 13.62 -11.76
CA LEU A 50 1.42 13.09 -13.03
C LEU A 50 2.47 14.02 -13.65
N GLY A 51 3.51 13.44 -14.26
CA GLY A 51 4.63 14.17 -14.86
C GLY A 51 5.65 14.72 -13.87
N GLU A 52 5.38 14.63 -12.56
CA GLU A 52 6.24 15.24 -11.53
C GLU A 52 7.65 14.64 -11.51
N PHE A 53 7.77 13.34 -11.82
CA PHE A 53 9.06 12.65 -11.81
C PHE A 53 10.06 13.18 -12.85
N ARG A 54 9.60 13.82 -13.94
CA ARG A 54 10.48 14.37 -14.98
C ARG A 54 11.39 15.49 -14.48
N LYS A 55 11.04 16.11 -13.34
CA LYS A 55 11.83 17.19 -12.75
C LYS A 55 13.16 16.70 -12.19
N TYR A 56 13.32 15.40 -11.91
CA TYR A 56 14.45 14.84 -11.19
C TYR A 56 15.40 14.07 -12.13
N PRO A 57 16.40 14.75 -12.74
CA PRO A 57 17.23 14.14 -13.79
C PRO A 57 18.17 13.04 -13.28
N ASN A 58 18.52 13.05 -11.99
CA ASN A 58 19.43 12.08 -11.37
C ASN A 58 18.70 10.98 -10.59
N LEU A 59 17.41 10.80 -10.87
CA LEU A 59 16.58 9.82 -10.18
C LEU A 59 17.05 8.39 -10.48
N LYS A 60 17.41 7.65 -9.43
CA LYS A 60 17.91 6.27 -9.50
C LYS A 60 16.85 5.23 -9.20
N CYS A 61 15.78 5.59 -8.49
CA CYS A 61 14.71 4.66 -8.12
C CYS A 61 13.41 5.39 -7.73
N ILE A 62 12.27 4.84 -8.13
CA ILE A 62 10.94 5.20 -7.62
C ILE A 62 10.43 4.03 -6.77
N ALA A 63 10.32 4.23 -5.47
CA ALA A 63 9.81 3.21 -4.55
C ALA A 63 8.36 3.50 -4.20
N SER A 64 7.46 2.60 -4.59
CA SER A 64 6.05 2.67 -4.19
C SER A 64 5.90 2.46 -2.69
N LEU A 65 5.08 3.28 -2.04
CA LEU A 65 4.61 3.06 -0.66
C LEU A 65 3.45 2.06 -0.57
N GLY A 66 3.12 1.36 -1.67
CA GLY A 66 2.10 0.33 -1.71
C GLY A 66 2.58 -0.96 -2.38
N PHE A 67 1.75 -1.99 -2.24
CA PHE A 67 1.95 -3.30 -2.87
C PHE A 67 1.66 -3.27 -4.36
N GLY A 68 0.62 -2.52 -4.76
CA GLY A 68 0.36 -2.16 -6.15
C GLY A 68 1.21 -0.96 -6.58
N VAL A 69 1.52 -0.90 -7.87
CA VAL A 69 2.29 0.19 -8.50
C VAL A 69 1.50 0.90 -9.60
N ASP A 70 0.22 0.59 -9.76
CA ASP A 70 -0.65 1.12 -10.81
C ASP A 70 -0.72 2.66 -10.76
N HIS A 71 -0.63 3.27 -9.58
CA HIS A 71 -0.62 4.73 -9.44
C HIS A 71 0.64 5.39 -10.00
N ILE A 72 1.76 4.66 -10.05
CA ILE A 72 3.01 5.07 -10.70
C ILE A 72 2.90 4.80 -12.20
N LEU A 73 2.55 3.55 -12.57
CA LEU A 73 2.56 3.09 -13.96
C LEU A 73 1.55 3.82 -14.87
N ARG A 74 0.49 4.38 -14.32
CA ARG A 74 -0.48 5.20 -15.07
C ARG A 74 0.08 6.54 -15.54
N ASP A 75 1.24 6.96 -15.02
CA ASP A 75 1.85 8.22 -15.41
C ASP A 75 2.50 8.07 -16.81
N PRO A 76 1.99 8.76 -17.85
CA PRO A 76 2.55 8.65 -19.20
C PRO A 76 3.97 9.24 -19.29
N ASP A 77 4.36 10.02 -18.28
CA ASP A 77 5.56 10.83 -18.30
C ASP A 77 6.69 10.23 -17.46
N LEU A 78 6.61 8.93 -17.15
CA LEU A 78 7.63 8.21 -16.40
C LEU A 78 9.02 8.35 -17.04
N PRO A 79 10.06 8.65 -16.23
CA PRO A 79 11.42 8.75 -16.73
C PRO A 79 11.90 7.36 -17.22
N PRO A 80 12.41 7.26 -18.45
CA PRO A 80 12.83 5.98 -19.01
C PRO A 80 14.03 5.41 -18.25
N GLY A 81 14.03 4.10 -18.04
CA GLY A 81 15.15 3.38 -17.41
C GLY A 81 15.26 3.53 -15.89
N VAL A 82 14.41 4.32 -15.24
CA VAL A 82 14.37 4.42 -13.77
C VAL A 82 13.60 3.22 -13.19
N PRO A 83 14.22 2.38 -12.34
CA PRO A 83 13.55 1.23 -11.76
C PRO A 83 12.42 1.66 -10.81
N ILE A 84 11.32 0.91 -10.86
CA ILE A 84 10.18 1.05 -9.94
C ILE A 84 10.18 -0.15 -9.00
N THR A 85 10.18 0.10 -7.69
CA THR A 85 10.08 -0.93 -6.67
C THR A 85 8.73 -0.85 -5.95
N ARG A 86 8.32 -1.96 -5.33
CA ARG A 86 7.07 -2.07 -4.56
C ARG A 86 7.36 -2.56 -3.15
N LEU A 87 6.48 -2.24 -2.22
CA LEU A 87 6.55 -2.83 -0.88
C LEU A 87 6.29 -4.34 -0.95
N VAL A 88 7.13 -5.07 -0.23
CA VAL A 88 6.98 -6.49 0.05
C VAL A 88 7.17 -6.64 1.56
N ASP A 89 6.08 -6.92 2.26
CA ASP A 89 6.09 -7.10 3.72
C ASP A 89 5.35 -8.40 4.09
N ALA A 90 6.06 -9.28 4.78
CA ALA A 90 5.54 -10.57 5.24
C ALA A 90 4.40 -10.41 6.25
N ALA A 91 4.44 -9.38 7.11
CA ALA A 91 3.39 -9.13 8.08
C ALA A 91 2.08 -8.74 7.39
N MET A 92 2.12 -7.86 6.40
CA MET A 92 0.94 -7.49 5.62
C MET A 92 0.41 -8.65 4.77
N ILE A 93 1.29 -9.48 4.17
CA ILE A 93 0.87 -10.70 3.46
C ILE A 93 0.07 -11.62 4.39
N ARG A 94 0.59 -11.87 5.59
CA ARG A 94 -0.08 -12.69 6.60
C ARG A 94 -1.43 -12.09 7.03
N ALA A 95 -1.47 -10.79 7.30
CA ALA A 95 -2.71 -10.10 7.68
C ALA A 95 -3.79 -10.22 6.59
N MET A 96 -3.41 -10.14 5.32
CA MET A 96 -4.34 -10.35 4.21
C MET A 96 -4.83 -11.80 4.13
N SER A 97 -3.96 -12.78 4.32
CA SER A 97 -4.37 -14.20 4.39
C SER A 97 -5.35 -14.45 5.53
N GLU A 98 -5.10 -13.89 6.70
CA GLU A 98 -5.99 -13.97 7.87
C GLU A 98 -7.35 -13.33 7.58
N TYR A 99 -7.36 -12.15 6.94
CA TYR A 99 -8.59 -11.47 6.52
C TYR A 99 -9.43 -12.31 5.55
N VAL A 100 -8.80 -12.84 4.49
CA VAL A 100 -9.49 -13.67 3.48
C VAL A 100 -10.04 -14.95 4.13
N LEU A 101 -9.26 -15.60 4.98
CA LEU A 101 -9.70 -16.79 5.70
C LEU A 101 -10.92 -16.47 6.57
N ALA A 102 -10.88 -15.38 7.33
CA ALA A 102 -12.00 -14.94 8.16
C ALA A 102 -13.27 -14.68 7.32
N ALA A 103 -13.13 -14.01 6.17
CA ALA A 103 -14.25 -13.75 5.26
C ALA A 103 -14.87 -15.04 4.70
N VAL A 104 -14.04 -15.99 4.26
CA VAL A 104 -14.51 -17.29 3.74
C VAL A 104 -15.19 -18.10 4.84
N LEU A 105 -14.63 -18.13 6.05
CA LEU A 105 -15.25 -18.83 7.19
C LEU A 105 -16.57 -18.17 7.60
N ASN A 106 -16.63 -16.85 7.67
CA ASN A 106 -17.86 -16.11 7.93
C ASN A 106 -18.97 -16.48 6.95
N HIS A 107 -18.64 -16.61 5.66
CA HIS A 107 -19.58 -17.03 4.63
C HIS A 107 -20.01 -18.50 4.78
N THR A 108 -19.06 -19.43 4.84
CA THR A 108 -19.32 -20.88 4.89
C THR A 108 -19.96 -21.36 6.20
N ARG A 109 -19.88 -20.56 7.28
CA ARG A 109 -20.54 -20.80 8.57
C ARG A 109 -21.77 -19.94 8.80
N HIS A 110 -22.19 -19.17 7.80
CA HIS A 110 -23.39 -18.33 7.86
C HIS A 110 -23.40 -17.34 9.04
N PHE A 111 -22.23 -16.86 9.50
CA PHE A 111 -22.13 -15.98 10.67
C PHE A 111 -22.92 -14.68 10.49
N THR A 112 -22.93 -14.09 9.30
CA THR A 112 -23.77 -12.92 9.00
C THR A 112 -25.27 -13.20 9.18
N HIS A 113 -25.75 -14.41 8.84
CA HIS A 113 -27.14 -14.80 9.07
C HIS A 113 -27.44 -14.92 10.56
N PHE A 114 -26.57 -15.59 11.31
CA PHE A 114 -26.76 -15.76 12.75
C PHE A 114 -26.68 -14.44 13.52
N LEU A 115 -25.78 -13.52 13.14
CA LEU A 115 -25.72 -12.16 13.69
C LEU A 115 -27.05 -11.40 13.48
N ARG A 116 -27.66 -11.53 12.30
CA ARG A 116 -28.97 -10.93 12.02
C ARG A 116 -30.07 -11.56 12.89
N ASN A 117 -30.14 -12.89 12.95
CA ASN A 117 -31.17 -13.57 13.73
C ASN A 117 -31.03 -13.26 15.23
N GLN A 118 -29.80 -13.16 15.73
CA GLN A 118 -29.53 -12.77 17.12
C GLN A 118 -30.12 -11.39 17.43
N ALA A 119 -29.95 -10.41 16.53
CA ALA A 119 -30.54 -9.08 16.70
C ALA A 119 -32.08 -9.08 16.69
N LEU A 120 -32.70 -10.09 16.08
CA LEU A 120 -34.16 -10.29 16.05
C LEU A 120 -34.66 -11.18 17.20
N GLY A 121 -33.77 -11.76 18.01
CA GLY A 121 -34.14 -12.75 19.02
C GLY A 121 -34.63 -14.08 18.43
N GLU A 122 -34.29 -14.36 17.18
CA GLU A 122 -34.75 -15.54 16.46
C GLU A 122 -33.74 -16.69 16.56
N TRP A 123 -34.23 -17.90 16.80
CA TRP A 123 -33.42 -19.12 16.73
C TRP A 123 -33.80 -19.93 15.49
N THR A 124 -33.05 -19.74 14.40
CA THR A 124 -33.24 -20.48 13.15
C THR A 124 -31.94 -21.17 12.73
N PRO A 125 -31.83 -22.51 12.86
CA PRO A 125 -30.63 -23.25 12.48
C PRO A 125 -30.35 -23.21 10.97
N ARG A 126 -29.06 -23.27 10.60
CA ARG A 126 -28.61 -23.48 9.21
C ARG A 126 -27.48 -24.50 9.15
N VAL A 127 -27.53 -25.35 8.13
CA VAL A 127 -26.46 -26.30 7.84
C VAL A 127 -25.27 -25.53 7.23
N PRO A 128 -24.04 -25.67 7.75
CA PRO A 128 -22.88 -25.00 7.19
C PRO A 128 -22.54 -25.55 5.79
N LEU A 129 -21.89 -24.71 4.97
CA LEU A 129 -21.37 -25.14 3.68
C LEU A 129 -20.11 -25.98 3.89
N HIS A 130 -20.06 -27.16 3.27
CA HIS A 130 -18.85 -27.97 3.22
C HIS A 130 -17.80 -27.28 2.35
N ALA A 131 -16.58 -27.10 2.88
CA ALA A 131 -15.51 -26.40 2.17
C ALA A 131 -15.21 -27.01 0.79
N SER A 132 -15.30 -28.34 0.64
CA SER A 132 -15.11 -29.05 -0.63
C SER A 132 -16.17 -28.75 -1.71
N LYS A 133 -17.27 -28.10 -1.34
CA LYS A 133 -18.37 -27.72 -2.25
C LYS A 133 -18.40 -26.23 -2.55
N VAL A 134 -17.46 -25.46 -1.98
CA VAL A 134 -17.39 -24.00 -2.13
C VAL A 134 -16.18 -23.66 -2.97
N ARG A 135 -16.40 -22.97 -4.10
CA ARG A 135 -15.33 -22.47 -4.96
C ARG A 135 -15.00 -21.04 -4.56
N VAL A 136 -13.72 -20.78 -4.31
CA VAL A 136 -13.17 -19.45 -4.01
C VAL A 136 -12.08 -19.18 -5.06
N GLY A 137 -12.14 -18.04 -5.73
CA GLY A 137 -11.24 -17.65 -6.80
C GLY A 137 -11.26 -16.15 -7.02
#